data_AF-A0A950ADM8-F1
#
_entry.id   AF-A0A950ADM8-F1
#
_cell.length_a   1.000
_cell.length_b   1.000
_cell.length_c   1.000
_cell.angle_alpha   90.00
_cell.angle_beta   90.00
_cell.angle_gamma   90.00
#
_symmetry.space_group_name_H-M   'P 1'
#
loop_
_entity.id
_entity.type
_entity.pdbx_description
1 polymer ?
#
loop_
_entity_poly.entity_id
_entity_poly.type
_entity_poly.pdbx_seq_one_letter_code
_entity_poly.pdbx_strand_id
1 'polypeptide(L)'
;MMRKGYLALLLHAHLPFVRHPEYDEFLEEDWLFEAITETYVPLWQVFEGLVRDGIPFRLTMSLTPTLCAMLNDDLLRERYLKYLDRAIALAKSEIDRTNSQTDINHLARIYHSRFLECREIYVDRLNCDLVKAFKRYQDGGFLEIVTCAATHGFLPLMEQFPEAVRAQIQIACDDYEINFGRKARG
;
A
#
# COMPACT_ATOMS: atom_id res chain seq x y z
N MET A 1 31.22 17.55 7.29
CA MET A 1 30.39 17.26 8.48
C MET A 1 30.64 15.80 8.88
N MET A 2 31.01 15.52 10.13
CA MET A 2 31.15 14.13 10.59
C MET A 2 29.78 13.45 10.67
N ARG A 3 29.67 12.20 10.20
CA ARG A 3 28.46 11.39 10.34
C ARG A 3 28.24 11.09 11.83
N LYS A 4 27.07 11.45 12.38
CA LYS A 4 26.71 11.19 13.78
C LYS A 4 26.31 9.73 14.05
N GLY A 5 25.92 9.01 13.02
CA GLY A 5 25.44 7.63 13.09
C GLY A 5 24.62 7.27 11.83
N TYR A 6 24.01 6.09 11.85
CA TYR A 6 23.07 5.63 10.83
C TYR A 6 21.68 5.46 11.46
N LEU A 7 20.63 5.84 10.74
CA LEU A 7 19.24 5.58 11.11
C LEU A 7 18.67 4.58 10.09
N ALA A 8 18.09 3.49 10.58
CA ALA A 8 17.37 2.52 9.77
C ALA A 8 15.90 2.54 10.19
N LEU A 9 15.04 3.06 9.31
CA LEU A 9 13.59 2.99 9.48
C LEU A 9 13.07 1.81 8.67
N LEU A 10 12.32 0.92 9.34
CA LEU A 10 11.65 -0.22 8.72
C LEU A 10 10.14 -0.07 8.87
N LEU A 11 9.44 -0.01 7.74
CA LEU A 11 7.99 0.05 7.67
C LEU A 11 7.46 -1.34 7.33
N HIS A 12 6.60 -1.93 8.18
CA HIS A 12 6.01 -3.24 7.90
C HIS A 12 4.61 -3.09 7.32
N ALA A 13 4.44 -3.28 6.00
CA ALA A 13 3.13 -3.17 5.35
C ALA A 13 2.54 -4.55 5.10
N HIS A 14 1.46 -4.85 5.84
CA HIS A 14 0.78 -6.13 5.83
C HIS A 14 -0.72 -5.95 5.93
N LEU A 15 -1.45 -6.78 5.18
CA LEU A 15 -2.86 -7.08 5.42
C LEU A 15 -3.08 -8.59 5.23
N PRO A 16 -4.00 -9.22 6.01
CA PRO A 16 -4.45 -10.57 5.74
C PRO A 16 -5.15 -10.62 4.38
N PHE A 17 -5.22 -11.80 3.77
CA PHE A 17 -5.81 -11.94 2.45
C PHE A 17 -7.34 -11.75 2.51
N VAL A 18 -7.82 -10.63 1.98
CA VAL A 18 -9.24 -10.24 1.90
C VAL A 18 -9.63 -10.08 0.43
N ARG A 19 -10.30 -11.10 -0.10
CA ARG A 19 -10.76 -11.12 -1.50
C ARG A 19 -11.95 -12.07 -1.62
N HIS A 20 -13.13 -11.51 -1.87
CA HIS A 20 -14.39 -12.25 -1.90
C HIS A 20 -15.09 -12.06 -3.24
N PRO A 21 -14.70 -12.83 -4.28
CA PRO A 21 -15.33 -12.76 -5.60
C PRO A 21 -16.78 -13.25 -5.62
N GLU A 22 -17.21 -13.97 -4.58
CA GLU A 22 -18.57 -14.51 -4.45
C GLU A 22 -19.63 -13.45 -4.10
N TYR A 23 -19.22 -12.27 -3.63
CA TYR A 23 -20.10 -11.13 -3.32
C TYR A 23 -19.73 -9.94 -4.19
N ASP A 24 -20.69 -9.10 -4.58
CA ASP A 24 -20.39 -7.89 -5.36
C ASP A 24 -19.63 -6.84 -4.54
N GLU A 25 -19.91 -6.76 -3.23
CA GLU A 25 -19.26 -5.91 -2.24
C GLU A 25 -19.03 -6.69 -0.95
N PHE A 26 -17.91 -6.45 -0.27
CA PHE A 26 -17.57 -7.12 0.99
C PHE A 26 -16.79 -6.16 1.90
N LEU A 27 -17.21 -6.03 3.16
CA LEU A 27 -16.72 -4.98 4.07
C LEU A 27 -15.25 -5.15 4.43
N GLU A 28 -14.76 -6.37 4.52
CA GLU A 28 -13.37 -6.65 4.87
C GLU A 28 -12.39 -6.21 3.78
N GLU A 29 -12.85 -6.02 2.53
CA GLU A 29 -12.05 -5.43 1.46
C GLU A 29 -11.80 -3.93 1.69
N ASP A 30 -12.66 -3.24 2.45
CA ASP A 30 -12.49 -1.82 2.76
C ASP A 30 -11.19 -1.56 3.53
N TRP A 31 -10.69 -2.51 4.32
CA TRP A 31 -9.38 -2.38 4.99
C TRP A 31 -8.24 -2.19 3.99
N LEU A 32 -8.28 -2.88 2.85
CA LEU A 32 -7.31 -2.70 1.78
C LEU A 32 -7.49 -1.33 1.13
N PHE A 33 -8.72 -0.92 0.85
CA PHE A 33 -9.03 0.33 0.18
C PHE A 33 -8.65 1.56 1.01
N GLU A 34 -8.89 1.51 2.32
CA GLU A 34 -8.46 2.50 3.31
C GLU A 34 -6.94 2.54 3.39
N ALA A 35 -6.26 1.38 3.47
CA ALA A 35 -4.79 1.33 3.51
C ALA A 35 -4.17 1.92 2.24
N ILE A 36 -4.75 1.67 1.06
CA ILE A 36 -4.31 2.29 -0.19
C ILE A 36 -4.45 3.81 -0.12
N THR A 37 -5.63 4.30 0.27
CA THR A 37 -6.01 5.72 0.24
C THR A 37 -5.27 6.54 1.29
N GLU A 38 -5.13 6.00 2.49
CA GLU A 38 -4.66 6.76 3.65
C GLU A 38 -3.20 6.47 4.01
N THR A 39 -2.61 5.39 3.48
CA THR A 39 -1.22 5.01 3.76
C THR A 39 -0.36 4.88 2.51
N TYR A 40 -0.69 4.00 1.57
CA TYR A 40 0.25 3.64 0.51
C TYR A 40 0.41 4.72 -0.56
N VAL A 41 -0.69 5.32 -1.03
CA VAL A 41 -0.63 6.47 -1.96
C VAL A 41 0.03 7.68 -1.28
N PRO A 42 -0.32 8.08 -0.04
CA PRO A 42 0.39 9.14 0.66
C PRO A 42 1.88 8.88 0.87
N LEU A 43 2.27 7.65 1.20
CA LEU A 43 3.69 7.29 1.34
C LEU A 43 4.43 7.42 0.01
N TRP A 44 3.80 7.00 -1.09
CA TRP A 44 4.34 7.22 -2.43
C TRP A 44 4.51 8.70 -2.76
N GLN A 45 3.55 9.57 -2.39
CA GLN A 45 3.66 11.02 -2.57
C GLN A 45 4.84 11.61 -1.81
N VAL A 46 5.09 11.13 -0.57
CA VAL A 46 6.26 11.56 0.22
C VAL A 46 7.55 11.19 -0.50
N PHE A 47 7.68 9.96 -0.99
CA PHE A 47 8.87 9.53 -1.73
C PHE A 47 9.07 10.35 -3.00
N GLU A 48 8.01 10.60 -3.74
CA GLU A 48 8.05 11.41 -4.96
C GLU A 48 8.48 12.85 -4.65
N GLY A 49 7.96 13.46 -3.58
CA GLY A 49 8.35 14.78 -3.13
C GLY A 49 9.83 14.86 -2.75
N LEU A 50 10.33 13.89 -1.97
CA LEU A 50 11.74 13.84 -1.59
C LEU A 50 12.67 13.70 -2.81
N VAL A 51 12.30 12.86 -3.78
CA VAL A 51 13.07 12.72 -5.04
C VAL A 51 13.03 14.02 -5.83
N ARG A 52 11.85 14.63 -6.02
CA ARG A 52 11.69 15.90 -6.74
C ARG A 52 12.54 17.02 -6.12
N ASP A 53 12.58 17.08 -4.80
CA ASP A 53 13.28 18.12 -4.05
C ASP A 53 14.79 17.82 -3.89
N GLY A 54 15.27 16.72 -4.46
CA GLY A 54 16.68 16.32 -4.42
C GLY A 54 17.16 15.91 -3.02
N ILE A 55 16.25 15.51 -2.13
CA ILE A 55 16.56 15.13 -0.76
C ILE A 55 16.98 13.65 -0.72
N PRO A 56 18.23 13.33 -0.36
CA PRO A 56 18.66 11.94 -0.28
C PRO A 56 18.00 11.25 0.93
N PHE A 57 17.32 10.12 0.69
CA PHE A 57 16.74 9.29 1.74
C PHE A 57 16.97 7.80 1.47
N ARG A 58 16.93 6.99 2.54
CA ARG A 58 16.95 5.53 2.49
C ARG A 58 16.04 4.97 3.55
N LEU A 59 15.19 4.02 3.15
CA LEU A 59 14.20 3.38 4.01
C LEU A 59 14.13 1.89 3.67
N THR A 60 13.74 1.07 4.65
CA THR A 60 13.37 -0.33 4.43
C THR A 60 11.87 -0.47 4.57
N MET A 61 11.22 -1.26 3.71
CA MET A 61 9.80 -1.53 3.80
C MET A 61 9.54 -3.00 3.49
N SER A 62 8.76 -3.69 4.32
CA SER A 62 8.22 -4.99 3.91
C SER A 62 6.94 -4.78 3.09
N LEU A 63 6.79 -5.56 2.04
CA LEU A 63 5.52 -5.75 1.35
C LEU A 63 5.20 -7.24 1.41
N THR A 64 4.23 -7.62 2.24
CA THR A 64 3.95 -9.04 2.47
C THR A 64 3.35 -9.69 1.22
N PRO A 65 3.60 -10.99 0.97
CA PRO A 65 3.09 -11.65 -0.24
C PRO A 65 1.57 -11.58 -0.39
N THR A 66 0.81 -11.70 0.71
CA THR A 66 -0.65 -11.48 0.68
C THR A 66 -1.03 -10.07 0.22
N LEU A 67 -0.29 -9.05 0.64
CA LEU A 67 -0.55 -7.67 0.26
C LEU A 67 -0.19 -7.44 -1.21
N CYS A 68 0.96 -7.94 -1.67
CA CYS A 68 1.34 -7.88 -3.09
C CYS A 68 0.29 -8.57 -3.98
N ALA A 69 -0.16 -9.77 -3.59
CA ALA A 69 -1.19 -10.50 -4.32
C ALA A 69 -2.49 -9.69 -4.42
N MET A 70 -2.94 -9.05 -3.34
CA MET A 70 -4.14 -8.22 -3.35
C MET A 70 -3.98 -6.92 -4.15
N LEU A 71 -2.84 -6.23 -4.02
CA LEU A 71 -2.56 -4.99 -4.77
C LEU A 71 -2.43 -5.24 -6.29
N ASN A 72 -2.13 -6.48 -6.69
CA ASN A 72 -2.01 -6.90 -8.08
C ASN A 72 -3.25 -7.59 -8.65
N ASP A 73 -4.30 -7.78 -7.84
CA ASP A 73 -5.52 -8.43 -8.29
C ASP A 73 -6.47 -7.44 -8.98
N ASP A 74 -6.87 -7.75 -10.21
CA ASP A 74 -7.67 -6.85 -11.04
C ASP A 74 -9.08 -6.62 -10.50
N LEU A 75 -9.68 -7.61 -9.83
CA LEU A 75 -11.00 -7.44 -9.19
C LEU A 75 -10.89 -6.44 -8.04
N LEU A 76 -9.89 -6.57 -7.18
CA LEU A 76 -9.67 -5.65 -6.06
C LEU A 76 -9.30 -4.24 -6.53
N ARG A 77 -8.53 -4.10 -7.62
CA ARG A 77 -8.25 -2.79 -8.24
C ARG A 77 -9.52 -2.12 -8.75
N GLU A 78 -10.39 -2.86 -9.43
CA GLU A 78 -11.67 -2.34 -9.92
C GLU A 78 -12.57 -1.91 -8.74
N ARG A 79 -12.67 -2.74 -7.71
CA ARG A 79 -13.46 -2.43 -6.50
C ARG A 79 -12.90 -1.24 -5.73
N TYR A 80 -11.59 -1.11 -5.66
CA TYR A 80 -10.95 0.06 -5.06
C TYR A 80 -11.35 1.36 -5.77
N LEU A 81 -11.37 1.37 -7.11
CA LEU A 81 -11.83 2.54 -7.86
C LEU A 81 -13.31 2.87 -7.56
N LYS A 82 -14.17 1.85 -7.47
CA LYS A 82 -15.58 2.05 -7.06
C LYS A 82 -15.70 2.58 -5.64
N TYR A 83 -14.90 2.07 -4.70
CA TYR A 83 -14.82 2.58 -3.33
C TYR A 83 -14.44 4.06 -3.33
N LEU A 84 -13.40 4.44 -4.07
CA LEU A 84 -12.90 5.81 -4.11
C LEU A 84 -13.90 6.78 -4.79
N ASP A 85 -14.55 6.35 -5.88
CA ASP A 85 -15.60 7.11 -6.55
C ASP A 85 -16.80 7.36 -5.62
N ARG A 86 -17.19 6.35 -4.82
CA ARG A 86 -18.22 6.51 -3.78
C ARG A 86 -17.78 7.49 -2.69
N ALA A 87 -16.53 7.39 -2.22
CA ALA A 87 -15.99 8.30 -1.21
C ALA A 87 -15.97 9.76 -1.70
N ILE A 88 -15.60 10.00 -2.97
CA ILE A 88 -15.67 11.32 -3.61
C ILE A 88 -17.11 11.83 -3.65
N ALA A 89 -18.06 11.03 -4.11
CA ALA A 89 -19.47 11.41 -4.18
C ALA A 89 -20.08 11.72 -2.80
N LEU A 90 -19.74 10.91 -1.79
CA LEU A 90 -20.16 11.13 -0.40
C LEU A 90 -19.54 12.42 0.17
N ALA A 91 -18.24 12.64 -0.01
CA ALA A 91 -17.57 13.85 0.44
C ALA A 91 -18.16 15.10 -0.24
N LYS A 92 -18.52 15.00 -1.53
CA LYS A 92 -19.20 16.09 -2.25
C LYS A 92 -20.58 16.39 -1.66
N SER A 93 -21.35 15.35 -1.38
CA SER A 93 -22.68 15.47 -0.76
C SER A 93 -22.57 16.07 0.65
N GLU A 94 -21.51 15.73 1.39
CA GLU A 94 -21.21 16.27 2.71
C GLU A 94 -20.85 17.75 2.67
N ILE A 95 -20.13 18.22 1.65
CA ILE A 95 -19.89 19.65 1.41
C ILE A 95 -21.23 20.38 1.22
N ASP A 96 -22.16 19.83 0.46
CA ASP A 96 -23.43 20.49 0.20
C ASP A 96 -24.32 20.49 1.46
N ARG A 97 -24.35 19.38 2.21
CA ARG A 97 -25.09 19.24 3.47
C ARG A 97 -24.60 20.19 4.57
N THR A 98 -23.29 20.45 4.61
CA THR A 98 -22.63 21.22 5.68
C THR A 98 -22.39 22.69 5.31
N ASN A 99 -22.98 23.19 4.21
CA ASN A 99 -22.71 24.54 3.68
C ASN A 99 -22.93 25.68 4.70
N SER A 100 -23.81 25.50 5.69
CA SER A 100 -24.05 26.48 6.76
C SER A 100 -23.15 26.32 7.99
N GLN A 101 -22.29 25.29 8.03
CA GLN A 101 -21.43 24.92 9.16
C GLN A 101 -19.96 25.06 8.74
N THR A 102 -19.43 26.28 8.78
CA THR A 102 -18.12 26.66 8.19
C THR A 102 -16.99 25.67 8.51
N ASP A 103 -16.79 25.30 9.78
CA ASP A 103 -15.67 24.45 10.19
C ASP A 103 -15.82 23.01 9.66
N ILE A 104 -17.03 22.47 9.72
CA ILE A 104 -17.32 21.11 9.23
C ILE A 104 -17.25 21.10 7.69
N ASN A 105 -17.73 22.16 7.03
CA ASN A 105 -17.65 22.31 5.59
C ASN A 105 -16.19 22.37 5.11
N HIS A 106 -15.34 23.07 5.84
CA HIS A 106 -13.92 23.13 5.54
C HIS A 106 -13.29 21.74 5.60
N LEU A 107 -13.60 20.94 6.63
CA LEU A 107 -13.12 19.56 6.73
C LEU A 107 -13.63 18.68 5.58
N ALA A 108 -14.91 18.77 5.22
CA ALA A 108 -15.49 18.04 4.10
C ALA A 108 -14.77 18.36 2.77
N ARG A 109 -14.42 19.64 2.54
CA ARG A 109 -13.63 20.07 1.38
C ARG A 109 -12.22 19.50 1.37
N ILE A 110 -11.56 19.41 2.52
CA ILE A 110 -10.24 18.77 2.64
C ILE A 110 -10.32 17.32 2.18
N TYR A 111 -11.25 16.53 2.73
CA TYR A 111 -11.38 15.11 2.37
C TYR A 111 -11.78 14.90 0.90
N HIS A 112 -12.73 15.69 0.39
CA HIS A 112 -13.08 15.64 -1.02
C HIS A 112 -11.87 15.90 -1.93
N SER A 113 -11.05 16.90 -1.59
CA SER A 113 -9.83 17.20 -2.35
C SER A 113 -8.81 16.07 -2.26
N ARG A 114 -8.64 15.46 -1.07
CA ARG A 114 -7.75 14.31 -0.87
C ARG A 114 -8.18 13.08 -1.66
N PHE A 115 -9.47 12.77 -1.71
CA PHE A 115 -9.95 11.62 -2.48
C PHE A 115 -9.78 11.85 -3.99
N LEU A 116 -10.03 13.06 -4.49
CA LEU A 116 -9.76 13.41 -5.88
C LEU A 116 -8.27 13.29 -6.23
N GLU A 117 -7.39 13.82 -5.38
CA GLU A 117 -5.94 13.73 -5.57
C GLU A 117 -5.47 12.26 -5.51
N CYS A 118 -5.95 11.49 -4.55
CA CYS A 118 -5.63 10.07 -4.43
C CYS A 118 -6.02 9.30 -5.70
N ARG A 119 -7.20 9.59 -6.25
CA ARG A 119 -7.69 8.98 -7.49
C ARG A 119 -6.83 9.34 -8.70
N GLU A 120 -6.50 10.62 -8.87
CA GLU A 120 -5.61 11.11 -9.93
C GLU A 120 -4.26 10.40 -9.84
N ILE A 121 -3.64 10.36 -8.67
CA ILE A 121 -2.36 9.69 -8.48
C ILE A 121 -2.48 8.22 -8.84
N TYR A 122 -3.43 7.51 -8.24
CA TYR A 122 -3.56 6.07 -8.40
C TYR A 122 -3.79 5.68 -9.87
N VAL A 123 -4.66 6.39 -10.58
CA VAL A 123 -4.98 6.09 -11.99
C VAL A 123 -3.91 6.64 -12.92
N ASP A 124 -3.65 7.94 -12.88
CA ASP A 124 -2.90 8.64 -13.93
C ASP A 124 -1.38 8.54 -13.72
N ARG A 125 -0.93 8.47 -12.47
CA ARG A 125 0.51 8.45 -12.14
C ARG A 125 1.02 7.05 -11.82
N LEU A 126 0.19 6.20 -11.22
CA LEU A 126 0.57 4.83 -10.83
C LEU A 126 0.07 3.76 -11.81
N ASN A 127 -0.82 4.10 -12.76
CA ASN A 127 -1.48 3.14 -13.65
C ASN A 127 -2.12 1.97 -12.87
N CYS A 128 -2.74 2.28 -11.72
CA CYS A 128 -3.34 1.31 -10.80
C CYS A 128 -2.37 0.24 -10.25
N ASP A 129 -1.06 0.45 -10.34
CA ASP A 129 -0.04 -0.53 -9.98
C ASP A 129 0.91 0.01 -8.90
N LEU A 130 0.48 -0.12 -7.65
CA LEU A 130 1.24 0.31 -6.47
C LEU A 130 2.51 -0.52 -6.25
N VAL A 131 2.48 -1.82 -6.55
CA VAL A 131 3.64 -2.70 -6.35
C VAL A 131 4.78 -2.24 -7.27
N LYS A 132 4.47 -1.99 -8.55
CA LYS A 132 5.42 -1.43 -9.51
C LYS A 132 5.86 -0.01 -9.12
N ALA A 133 4.96 0.80 -8.57
CA ALA A 133 5.30 2.14 -8.10
C ALA A 133 6.36 2.11 -6.98
N PHE A 134 6.23 1.22 -5.98
CA PHE A 134 7.25 1.03 -4.94
C PHE A 134 8.52 0.40 -5.50
N LYS A 135 8.41 -0.57 -6.42
CA LYS A 135 9.55 -1.17 -7.11
C LYS A 135 10.43 -0.10 -7.78
N ARG A 136 9.86 0.96 -8.35
CA ARG A 136 10.62 2.07 -8.97
C ARG A 136 11.59 2.71 -7.98
N TYR A 137 11.17 2.92 -6.73
CA TYR A 137 12.07 3.48 -5.70
C TYR A 137 13.11 2.47 -5.21
N GLN A 138 12.80 1.18 -5.27
CA GLN A 138 13.79 0.14 -5.04
C GLN A 138 14.84 0.06 -6.15
N ASP A 139 14.43 0.17 -7.40
CA ASP A 139 15.35 0.23 -8.55
C ASP A 139 16.21 1.50 -8.49
N GLY A 140 15.65 2.61 -8.01
CA GLY A 140 16.37 3.87 -7.80
C GLY A 140 17.28 3.92 -6.57
N GLY A 141 17.27 2.89 -5.72
CA GLY A 141 18.12 2.81 -4.51
C GLY A 141 17.67 3.67 -3.33
N PHE A 142 16.43 4.16 -3.34
CA PHE A 142 15.82 4.93 -2.25
C PHE A 142 15.11 4.02 -1.23
N LEU A 143 14.54 2.91 -1.70
CA LEU A 143 13.79 1.96 -0.89
C LEU A 143 14.46 0.59 -0.94
N GLU A 144 14.58 -0.09 0.19
CA GLU A 144 14.88 -1.51 0.25
C GLU A 144 13.60 -2.26 0.58
N ILE A 145 13.06 -3.01 -0.38
CA ILE A 145 11.87 -3.84 -0.13
C ILE A 145 12.33 -5.21 0.35
N VAL A 146 11.74 -5.68 1.44
CA VAL A 146 11.98 -7.00 2.04
C VAL A 146 10.70 -7.84 2.04
N THR A 147 10.83 -9.15 2.21
CA THR A 147 9.68 -10.07 2.26
C THR A 147 9.40 -10.56 3.68
N CYS A 148 8.42 -11.45 3.85
CA CYS A 148 8.12 -12.11 5.12
C CYS A 148 7.65 -13.55 4.88
N ALA A 149 6.94 -14.18 5.83
CA ALA A 149 6.25 -15.45 5.56
C ALA A 149 5.07 -15.24 4.60
N ALA A 150 4.80 -16.20 3.71
CA ALA A 150 3.80 -16.11 2.63
C ALA A 150 2.45 -15.51 3.05
N THR A 151 1.88 -16.01 4.14
CA THR A 151 0.60 -15.53 4.67
C THR A 151 0.75 -14.85 6.03
N HIS A 152 1.96 -14.37 6.33
CA HIS A 152 2.32 -13.82 7.64
C HIS A 152 2.08 -14.84 8.78
N GLY A 153 2.29 -16.13 8.50
CA GLY A 153 2.13 -17.20 9.48
C GLY A 153 3.10 -17.04 10.66
N PHE A 154 2.62 -17.30 11.87
CA PHE A 154 3.45 -17.26 13.07
C PHE A 154 4.32 -18.52 13.15
N LEU A 155 5.46 -18.48 12.46
CA LEU A 155 6.35 -19.61 12.23
C LEU A 155 6.73 -20.41 13.50
N PRO A 156 6.97 -19.79 14.68
CA PRO A 156 7.29 -20.55 15.89
C PRO A 156 6.21 -21.57 16.29
N LEU A 157 4.93 -21.29 16.05
CA LEU A 157 3.85 -22.26 16.34
C LEU A 157 3.71 -23.33 15.26
N MET A 158 4.42 -23.19 14.15
CA MET A 158 4.48 -24.18 13.06
C MET A 158 5.72 -25.06 13.16
N GLU A 159 6.53 -24.93 14.22
CA GLU A 159 7.82 -25.64 14.36
C GLU A 159 7.70 -27.17 14.30
N GLN A 160 6.55 -27.71 14.73
CA GLN A 160 6.24 -29.14 14.67
C GLN A 160 6.06 -29.64 13.23
N PHE A 161 5.91 -28.72 12.27
CA PHE A 161 5.74 -29.00 10.85
C PHE A 161 6.78 -28.20 10.03
N PRO A 162 8.07 -28.61 10.02
CA PRO A 162 9.13 -27.89 9.32
C PRO A 162 8.88 -27.70 7.81
N GLU A 163 8.12 -28.59 7.19
CA GLU A 163 7.64 -28.47 5.80
C GLU A 163 6.77 -27.24 5.61
N ALA A 164 5.88 -26.94 6.57
CA ALA A 164 4.98 -25.79 6.49
C ALA A 164 5.76 -24.47 6.68
N VAL A 165 6.75 -24.45 7.58
CA VAL A 165 7.68 -23.31 7.73
C VAL A 165 8.46 -23.08 6.44
N ARG A 166 9.02 -24.14 5.84
CA ARG A 166 9.75 -24.06 4.57
C ARG A 166 8.86 -23.56 3.43
N ALA A 167 7.62 -24.04 3.35
CA ALA A 167 6.66 -23.60 2.35
C ALA A 167 6.34 -22.10 2.49
N GLN A 168 6.09 -21.61 3.72
CA GLN A 168 5.85 -20.18 3.98
C GLN A 168 7.01 -19.29 3.52
N ILE A 169 8.25 -19.72 3.74
CA ILE A 169 9.44 -18.96 3.32
C ILE A 169 9.64 -19.05 1.80
N GLN A 170 9.57 -20.25 1.23
CA GLN A 170 9.83 -20.45 -0.20
C GLN A 170 8.83 -19.68 -1.06
N ILE A 171 7.53 -19.78 -0.76
CA ILE A 171 6.48 -19.07 -1.49
C ILE A 171 6.69 -17.56 -1.42
N ALA A 172 7.12 -17.04 -0.27
CA ALA A 172 7.37 -15.62 -0.13
C ALA A 172 8.60 -15.11 -0.89
N CYS A 173 9.64 -15.92 -1.00
CA CYS A 173 10.80 -15.63 -1.84
C CYS A 173 10.41 -15.64 -3.32
N ASP A 174 9.61 -16.62 -3.75
CA ASP A 174 9.15 -16.75 -5.13
C ASP A 174 8.22 -15.58 -5.50
N ASP A 175 7.26 -15.22 -4.65
CA ASP A 175 6.38 -14.06 -4.83
C ASP A 175 7.18 -12.75 -4.91
N TYR A 176 8.19 -12.57 -4.05
CA TYR A 176 9.06 -11.40 -4.11
C TYR A 176 9.80 -11.32 -5.47
N GLU A 177 10.34 -12.43 -5.95
CA GLU A 177 11.07 -12.45 -7.23
C GLU A 177 10.14 -12.15 -8.41
N ILE A 178 8.90 -12.64 -8.40
CA ILE A 178 7.86 -12.31 -9.38
C ILE A 178 7.56 -10.79 -9.38
N ASN A 179 7.35 -10.21 -8.20
CA ASN A 179 6.91 -8.81 -8.08
C ASN A 179 8.06 -7.81 -8.30
N PHE A 180 9.28 -8.13 -7.91
CA PHE A 180 10.41 -7.18 -7.88
C PHE A 180 11.56 -7.53 -8.82
N GLY A 181 11.49 -8.68 -9.50
CA GLY A 181 12.46 -9.09 -10.54
C GLY A 181 13.86 -9.38 -10.02
N ARG A 182 14.01 -9.65 -8.73
CA ARG A 182 15.27 -9.98 -8.06
C ARG A 182 15.00 -10.80 -6.80
N LYS A 183 16.00 -11.54 -6.31
CA LYS A 183 15.89 -12.25 -5.04
C LYS A 183 15.83 -11.30 -3.85
N ALA A 184 14.99 -11.62 -2.86
CA ALA A 184 14.97 -10.94 -1.58
C ALA A 184 16.32 -11.12 -0.86
N ARG A 185 16.78 -10.07 -0.18
CA ARG A 185 18.02 -10.08 0.64
C ARG A 185 17.75 -9.96 2.13
N GLY A 186 16.51 -9.65 2.50
CA GLY A 186 16.01 -9.48 3.86
C GLY A 186 14.53 -9.79 3.91
#